data_AF-A0A0D0B5F7-F1
#
_entry.id   AF-A0A0D0B5F7-F1
#
_cell.length_a   1.000
_cell.length_b   1.000
_cell.length_c   1.000
_cell.angle_alpha   90.00
_cell.angle_beta   90.00
_cell.angle_gamma   90.00
#
_symmetry.space_group_name_H-M   'P 1'
#
loop_
_entity.id
_entity.type
_entity.pdbx_description
1 polymer ?
#
loop_
_entity_poly.entity_id
_entity_poly.type
_entity_poly.pdbx_seq_one_letter_code
_entity_poly.pdbx_strand_id
1 'polypeptide(L)' 'MSTAAKHIVMPDTAEAAMMTFTPIKSIQQHLSAFHVYAHDHTRHVESHHFCSHRSKDFHQVDRHRVHRV' A
#
# COMPACT_ATOMS: atom_id res chain seq x y z
N MET A 1 21.57 -18.60 14.05
CA MET A 1 20.28 -18.22 13.44
C MET A 1 20.13 -16.71 13.64
N SER A 2 20.44 -15.90 12.63
CA SER A 2 20.49 -14.43 12.76
C SER A 2 19.20 -13.83 12.22
N THR A 3 18.33 -13.37 13.12
CA THR A 3 17.13 -12.60 12.78
C THR A 3 17.58 -11.21 12.34
N ALA A 4 17.56 -10.93 11.03
CA ALA A 4 17.86 -9.61 10.51
C ALA A 4 16.74 -8.65 10.92
N ALA A 5 17.04 -7.80 11.90
CA ALA A 5 16.18 -6.68 12.29
C ALA A 5 16.01 -5.76 11.08
N LYS A 6 14.77 -5.60 10.62
CA LYS A 6 14.37 -4.66 9.57
C LYS A 6 14.38 -3.24 10.16
N HIS A 7 15.57 -2.69 10.40
CA HIS A 7 15.72 -1.31 10.85
C HIS A 7 15.38 -0.39 9.68
N ILE A 8 14.51 0.60 9.90
CA ILE A 8 14.18 1.62 8.89
C ILE A 8 15.38 2.57 8.83
N VAL A 9 16.28 2.34 7.88
CA VAL A 9 17.34 3.27 7.51
C VAL A 9 16.75 4.24 6.49
N MET A 10 16.96 5.55 6.67
CA MET A 10 16.61 6.52 5.63
C MET A 10 17.64 6.39 4.49
N PRO A 11 17.23 5.95 3.29
CA PRO A 11 18.14 5.75 2.18
C PRO A 11 18.72 7.10 1.73
N ASP A 12 19.99 7.11 1.34
CA ASP A 12 20.60 8.28 0.73
C ASP A 12 19.93 8.59 -0.64
N THR A 13 20.20 9.76 -1.21
CA THR A 13 19.54 10.20 -2.46
C THR A 13 19.77 9.24 -3.63
N ALA A 14 20.91 8.52 -3.64
CA ALA A 14 21.22 7.55 -4.67
C ALA A 14 20.44 6.24 -4.45
N GLU A 15 20.35 5.74 -3.23
CA GLU A 15 19.55 4.57 -2.86
C GLU A 15 18.04 4.82 -3.03
N ALA A 16 17.58 6.04 -2.74
CA ALA A 16 16.22 6.48 -3.01
C ALA A 16 15.90 6.50 -4.52
N ALA A 17 16.88 6.86 -5.36
CA ALA A 17 16.74 6.81 -6.81
C ALA A 17 16.83 5.37 -7.37
N MET A 18 17.45 4.46 -6.63
CA MET A 18 17.62 3.04 -6.98
C MET A 18 16.54 2.13 -6.37
N MET A 19 15.54 2.67 -5.66
CA MET A 19 14.52 1.87 -4.99
C MET A 19 13.89 0.86 -5.95
N THR A 20 14.13 -0.41 -5.67
CA THR A 20 13.73 -1.51 -6.54
C THR A 20 12.22 -1.53 -6.71
N PHE A 21 11.73 -1.66 -7.94
CA PHE A 21 10.30 -1.77 -8.26
C PHE A 21 9.62 -3.03 -7.70
N THR A 22 10.30 -3.82 -6.87
CA THR A 22 9.78 -5.05 -6.26
C THR A 22 8.40 -4.86 -5.61
N PRO A 23 8.14 -3.79 -4.82
CA PRO A 23 6.82 -3.60 -4.21
C PRO A 23 5.72 -3.30 -5.22
N ILE A 24 6.07 -2.71 -6.37
CA ILE A 24 5.11 -2.38 -7.43
C ILE A 24 4.81 -3.64 -8.25
N LYS A 25 5.82 -4.45 -8.55
CA LYS A 25 5.67 -5.71 -9.30
C LYS A 25 4.87 -6.77 -8.55
N SER A 26 4.79 -6.69 -7.22
CA SER A 26 3.97 -7.62 -6.42
C SER A 26 2.49 -7.26 -6.38
N ILE A 27 2.07 -6.11 -6.93
CA ILE A 27 0.66 -5.74 -6.99
C ILE A 27 -0.02 -6.59 -8.06
N GLN A 28 -1.02 -7.37 -7.65
CA GLN A 28 -1.75 -8.28 -8.53
C GLN A 28 -3.21 -7.86 -8.69
N GLN A 29 -3.72 -7.05 -7.77
CA GLN A 29 -5.12 -6.62 -7.78
C GLN A 29 -5.24 -5.15 -7.41
N HIS A 30 -6.23 -4.50 -8.03
CA HIS A 30 -6.63 -3.13 -7.74
C HIS A 30 -8.12 -3.13 -7.41
N LEU A 31 -8.47 -2.57 -6.25
CA LEU A 31 -9.84 -2.44 -5.76
C LEU A 31 -10.13 -0.97 -5.48
N SER A 32 -11.25 -0.47 -6.01
CA SER A 32 -11.78 0.85 -5.65
C SER A 32 -12.92 0.70 -4.65
N ALA A 33 -12.94 1.53 -3.62
CA ALA A 33 -13.98 1.57 -2.60
C ALA A 33 -14.35 3.02 -2.25
N PHE A 34 -15.58 3.24 -1.81
CA PHE A 34 -16.02 4.53 -1.25
C PHE A 34 -16.17 4.40 0.26
N HIS A 35 -15.48 5.26 1.00
CA HIS A 35 -15.57 5.37 2.44
C HIS A 35 -16.30 6.64 2.82
N VAL A 36 -17.09 6.58 3.88
CA VAL A 36 -17.68 7.76 4.53
C VAL A 36 -16.92 8.08 5.80
N TYR A 37 -16.84 9.36 6.15
CA TYR A 37 -16.32 9.76 7.45
C TYR A 37 -17.31 9.35 8.55
N ALA A 38 -16.82 8.74 9.63
CA ALA A 38 -17.69 8.27 10.71
C ALA A 38 -18.51 9.39 11.40
N HIS A 39 -18.06 10.64 11.33
CA HIS A 39 -18.75 11.80 11.90
C HIS A 39 -19.63 12.55 10.89
N ASP A 40 -19.50 12.25 9.58
CA ASP A 40 -20.23 12.93 8.51
C ASP A 40 -20.38 11.98 7.31
N HIS A 41 -21.57 11.38 7.20
CA HIS A 41 -21.89 10.41 6.14
C HIS A 41 -22.20 11.07 4.80
N THR A 42 -22.29 12.40 4.72
CA THR A 42 -22.54 13.11 3.46
C THR A 42 -21.28 13.27 2.61
N ARG A 43 -20.12 13.11 3.25
CA ARG A 43 -18.80 13.23 2.62
C ARG A 43 -18.25 11.87 2.28
N HIS A 44 -18.13 11.62 0.98
CA HIS A 44 -17.56 10.39 0.43
C HIS A 44 -16.08 10.58 0.11
N VAL A 45 -15.34 9.50 0.21
CA VAL A 45 -13.92 9.47 -0.10
C VAL A 45 -13.65 8.23 -0.93
N GLU A 46 -13.15 8.42 -2.14
CA GLU A 46 -12.75 7.31 -3.00
C GLU A 46 -11.37 6.81 -2.59
N SER A 47 -11.24 5.50 -2.37
CA SER A 47 -9.99 4.85 -2.02
C SER A 47 -9.65 3.80 -3.07
N HIS A 48 -8.43 3.88 -3.57
CA HIS A 48 -7.81 2.90 -4.45
C HIS A 48 -6.84 2.04 -3.65
N HIS A 49 -7.16 0.76 -3.50
CA HIS A 49 -6.38 -0.23 -2.79
C HIS A 49 -5.61 -1.09 -3.80
N PHE A 50 -4.30 -1.21 -3.60
CA PHE A 50 -3.43 -2.08 -4.38
C PHE A 50 -2.98 -3.24 -3.51
N CYS A 51 -3.35 -4.44 -3.94
CA CYS A 51 -3.17 -5.65 -3.14
C CYS A 51 -2.14 -6.58 -3.80
N SER A 52 -1.31 -7.20 -2.96
CA SER A 52 -0.49 -8.35 -3.33
C SER A 52 -1.13 -9.64 -2.83
N HIS A 53 -0.91 -10.71 -3.57
CA HIS A 53 -1.29 -12.06 -3.16
C HIS A 53 -0.21 -12.61 -2.23
N ARG A 54 -0.56 -12.81 -0.96
CA ARG A 54 0.37 -13.38 0.02
C ARG A 54 0.23 -14.89 0.11
N SER A 55 -0.98 -15.41 -0.06
CA SER A 55 -1.30 -16.83 -0.21
C SER A 55 -2.61 -16.99 -1.00
N LYS A 56 -2.94 -18.23 -1.42
CA LYS A 56 -4.07 -18.54 -2.33
C LYS A 56 -5.37 -17.81 -1.98
N ASP A 57 -5.65 -17.69 -0.69
CA ASP A 57 -6.91 -17.17 -0.17
C ASP A 57 -6.74 -15.83 0.57
N PHE A 58 -5.54 -15.24 0.54
CA PHE A 58 -5.24 -14.01 1.27
C PHE A 58 -4.51 -12.98 0.41
N HIS A 59 -5.20 -11.85 0.23
CA HIS A 59 -4.66 -10.66 -0.42
C HIS A 59 -4.44 -9.59 0.63
N GLN A 60 -3.23 -9.03 0.65
CA GLN A 60 -2.86 -7.96 1.58
C GLN A 60 -2.84 -6.63 0.85
N VAL A 61 -3.42 -5.60 1.46
CA VAL A 61 -3.31 -4.22 0.97
C VAL A 61 -1.91 -3.71 1.30
N ASP A 62 -1.08 -3.54 0.29
CA ASP A 62 0.28 -2.99 0.46
C ASP A 62 0.34 -1.49 0.21
N ARG A 63 -0.62 -0.95 -0.55
CA ARG A 63 -0.76 0.48 -0.80
C ARG A 63 -2.21 0.88 -0.89
N HIS A 64 -2.54 2.05 -0.34
CA HIS A 64 -3.84 2.68 -0.54
C HIS A 64 -3.63 4.15 -0.93
N ARG A 65 -4.45 4.65 -1.86
CA ARG A 65 -4.50 6.06 -2.23
C ARG A 65 -5.92 6.55 -2.03
N VAL A 66 -6.04 7.66 -1.33
CA VAL A 66 -7.31 8.24 -0.95
C VAL A 66 -7.51 9.54 -1.73
N HIS A 67 -8.59 9.62 -2.50
CA HIS A 67 -9.03 10.82 -3.19
C HIS A 67 -10.29 11.34 -2.52
N ARG A 68 -10.25 12.63 -2.16
CA ARG A 68 -11.45 13.34 -1.74
C ARG A 68 -12.23 13.68 -3.01
N VAL A 69 -13.42 13.09 -3.12
CA VAL A 69 -14.41 13.40 -4.15
C VAL A 69 -15.31 14.53 -3.69
#